data_AF-G4ZRR1-F1
#
_entry.id   AF-G4ZRR1-F1
#
_cell.length_a   1.000
_cell.length_b   1.000
_cell.length_c   1.000
_cell.angle_alpha   90.00
_cell.angle_beta   90.00
_cell.angle_gamma   90.00
#
_symmetry.space_group_name_H-M   'P 1'
#
loop_
_entity.id
_entity.type
_entity.pdbx_description
1 polymer ?
#
loop_
_entity_poly.entity_id
_entity_poly.type
_entity_poly.pdbx_seq_one_letter_code
_entity_poly.pdbx_strand_id
1 'polypeptide(L)'
;MKRFGLKLRSTARIRNAVTGGNLSLVKWFYQNRFEICEPGLAVEYGYLTVAFWLSEGGYKMDLSKLLEGVPLSLHVVRRIMLSSSYVDLARWLCESDRVELLLSTLKNENEIYAWWLLTHTRFEQETSQIKIRTAIQETTSPMRKWLMATIDDAEVNRLGLSGKRTMLNGDVASEQLLPPSK
;
A
#
# COMPACT_ATOMS: atom_id res chain seq x y z
N MET A 1 -20.91 -12.34 29.95
CA MET A 1 -19.99 -12.11 31.09
C MET A 1 -20.14 -10.68 31.58
N LYS A 2 -20.22 -10.47 32.90
CA LYS A 2 -20.31 -9.16 33.58
C LYS A 2 -18.89 -8.73 33.98
N ARG A 3 -18.47 -7.48 33.73
CA ARG A 3 -17.34 -6.91 34.49
C ARG A 3 -17.42 -5.42 34.86
N PHE A 4 -18.51 -4.70 34.57
CA PHE A 4 -18.67 -3.31 35.01
C PHE A 4 -20.09 -2.89 35.40
N GLY A 5 -20.96 -3.78 35.90
CA GLY A 5 -22.33 -3.40 36.37
C GLY A 5 -23.28 -2.84 35.30
N LEU A 6 -22.78 -2.37 34.17
CA LEU A 6 -23.46 -1.92 32.98
C LEU A 6 -23.77 -3.15 32.16
N LYS A 7 -24.97 -3.68 32.35
CA LYS A 7 -25.62 -4.53 31.36
C LYS A 7 -25.93 -3.63 30.15
N LEU A 8 -24.93 -3.36 29.30
CA LEU A 8 -25.13 -2.88 27.94
C LEU A 8 -25.80 -4.03 27.17
N ARG A 9 -27.10 -4.23 27.40
CA ARG A 9 -27.91 -5.19 26.63
C ARG A 9 -28.19 -4.68 25.21
N SER A 10 -27.88 -3.42 24.94
CA SER A 10 -28.15 -2.75 23.68
C SER A 10 -26.84 -2.43 22.97
N THR A 11 -26.76 -2.86 21.72
CA THR A 11 -25.72 -2.48 20.77
C THR A 11 -25.84 -1.01 20.32
N ALA A 12 -26.94 -0.32 20.68
CA ALA A 12 -27.19 1.06 20.30
C ALA A 12 -26.10 2.04 20.75
N ARG A 13 -25.49 1.84 21.93
CA ARG A 13 -24.38 2.71 22.36
C ARG A 13 -23.12 2.50 21.53
N ILE A 14 -22.86 1.28 21.08
CA ILE A 14 -21.75 0.95 20.21
C ILE A 14 -22.01 1.55 18.82
N ARG A 15 -23.21 1.33 18.27
CA ARG A 15 -23.66 1.96 17.02
C ARG A 15 -23.51 3.48 17.08
N ASN A 16 -23.95 4.14 18.16
CA ASN A 16 -23.82 5.59 18.34
C ASN A 16 -22.36 6.04 18.43
N ALA A 17 -21.46 5.22 19.01
CA ALA A 17 -20.04 5.53 19.03
C ALA A 17 -19.43 5.48 17.62
N VAL A 18 -19.83 4.49 16.81
CA VAL A 18 -19.39 4.32 15.42
C VAL A 18 -19.94 5.44 14.52
N THR A 19 -21.25 5.67 14.56
CA THR A 19 -21.96 6.72 13.79
C THR A 19 -21.75 8.13 14.33
N GLY A 20 -21.10 8.29 15.48
CA GLY A 20 -20.66 9.57 16.02
C GLY A 20 -19.15 9.83 15.86
N GLY A 21 -18.42 8.94 15.18
CA GLY A 21 -16.98 9.09 14.96
C GLY A 21 -16.12 9.02 16.24
N ASN A 22 -16.65 8.51 17.34
CA ASN A 22 -15.99 8.54 18.65
C ASN A 22 -15.00 7.37 18.82
N LEU A 23 -13.80 7.51 18.25
CA LEU A 23 -12.75 6.49 18.30
C LEU A 23 -12.42 6.03 19.73
N SER A 24 -12.34 6.95 20.69
CA SER A 24 -12.01 6.63 22.08
C SER A 24 -13.05 5.69 22.69
N LEU A 25 -14.33 5.94 22.43
CA LEU A 25 -15.41 5.11 22.92
C LEU A 25 -15.48 3.76 22.19
N VAL A 26 -15.23 3.75 20.87
CA VAL A 26 -15.10 2.49 20.08
C VAL A 26 -13.96 1.62 20.63
N LYS A 27 -12.77 2.21 20.88
CA LYS A 27 -11.63 1.52 21.50
C LYS A 27 -11.98 0.98 22.88
N TRP A 28 -12.68 1.78 23.70
CA TRP A 28 -13.11 1.36 25.02
C TRP A 28 -14.04 0.13 24.94
N PHE A 29 -15.02 0.13 24.03
CA PHE A 29 -15.90 -1.01 23.83
C PHE A 29 -15.13 -2.27 23.41
N TYR A 30 -14.24 -2.14 22.44
CA TYR A 30 -13.40 -3.26 21.99
C TYR A 30 -12.50 -3.81 23.11
N GLN A 31 -11.82 -2.94 23.87
CA GLN A 31 -10.98 -3.33 25.01
C GLN A 31 -11.77 -4.05 26.10
N ASN A 32 -13.04 -3.68 26.28
CA ASN A 32 -13.97 -4.32 27.21
C ASN A 32 -14.65 -5.58 26.64
N ARG A 33 -14.14 -6.12 25.51
CA ARG A 33 -14.63 -7.34 24.85
C ARG A 33 -16.09 -7.23 24.40
N PHE A 34 -16.57 -6.02 24.13
CA PHE A 34 -17.84 -5.85 23.41
C PHE A 34 -17.60 -6.08 21.93
N GLU A 35 -18.53 -6.80 21.29
CA GLU A 35 -18.56 -6.94 19.84
C GLU A 35 -18.91 -5.59 19.20
N ILE A 36 -18.09 -5.14 18.26
CA ILE A 36 -18.41 -3.97 17.44
C ILE A 36 -19.45 -4.39 16.40
N CYS A 37 -20.69 -3.97 16.61
CA CYS A 37 -21.77 -4.18 15.64
C CYS A 37 -21.70 -3.11 14.54
N GLU A 38 -21.95 -3.53 13.30
CA GLU A 38 -22.06 -2.66 12.13
C GLU A 38 -20.84 -1.72 11.89
N PRO A 39 -19.60 -2.25 11.87
CA PRO A 39 -18.39 -1.45 11.67
C PRO A 39 -18.40 -0.64 10.35
N GLY A 40 -19.14 -1.11 9.33
CA GLY A 40 -19.30 -0.43 8.05
C GLY A 40 -19.99 0.95 8.15
N LEU A 41 -20.74 1.23 9.21
CA LEU A 41 -21.34 2.55 9.43
C LEU A 41 -20.27 3.64 9.58
N ALA A 42 -19.06 3.30 10.01
CA ALA A 42 -17.95 4.26 10.04
C ALA A 42 -17.63 4.80 8.63
N VAL A 43 -17.72 3.95 7.60
CA VAL A 43 -17.53 4.32 6.19
C VAL A 43 -18.72 5.13 5.69
N GLU A 44 -19.94 4.64 5.93
CA GLU A 44 -21.18 5.28 5.47
C GLU A 44 -21.32 6.73 5.98
N TYR A 45 -20.87 6.98 7.21
CA TYR A 45 -20.96 8.30 7.85
C TYR A 45 -19.70 9.16 7.73
N GLY A 46 -18.67 8.72 6.99
CA GLY A 46 -17.51 9.58 6.74
C GLY A 46 -16.41 9.58 7.82
N TYR A 47 -16.42 8.66 8.79
CA TYR A 47 -15.48 8.69 9.92
C TYR A 47 -14.19 7.91 9.67
N LEU A 48 -13.27 8.56 8.94
CA LEU A 48 -11.94 8.06 8.58
C LEU A 48 -11.19 7.38 9.72
N THR A 49 -11.05 8.06 10.87
CA THR A 49 -10.23 7.54 11.96
C THR A 49 -10.82 6.28 12.59
N VAL A 50 -12.16 6.17 12.66
CA VAL A 50 -12.85 4.98 13.18
C VAL A 50 -12.76 3.85 12.17
N ALA A 51 -13.03 4.13 10.88
CA ALA A 51 -12.96 3.15 9.82
C ALA A 51 -11.54 2.57 9.66
N PHE A 52 -10.50 3.40 9.73
CA PHE A 52 -9.12 2.90 9.70
C PHE A 52 -8.79 2.00 10.88
N TRP A 53 -9.13 2.43 12.10
CA TRP A 53 -8.83 1.64 13.29
C TRP A 53 -9.58 0.30 13.31
N LEU A 54 -10.84 0.28 12.87
CA LEU A 54 -11.60 -0.96 12.71
C LEU A 54 -10.97 -1.87 11.63
N SER A 55 -10.45 -1.32 10.53
CA SER A 55 -9.79 -2.11 9.49
C SER A 55 -8.51 -2.75 10.01
N GLU A 56 -7.71 -2.01 10.77
CA GLU A 56 -6.51 -2.55 11.44
C GLU A 56 -6.89 -3.67 12.43
N GLY A 57 -8.07 -3.59 13.05
CA GLY A 57 -8.63 -4.62 13.93
C GLY A 57 -9.16 -5.86 13.21
N GLY A 58 -9.02 -5.96 11.88
CA GLY A 58 -9.45 -7.13 11.09
C GLY A 58 -10.89 -7.06 10.57
N TYR A 59 -11.59 -5.94 10.77
CA TYR A 59 -12.91 -5.75 10.18
C TYR A 59 -12.79 -5.43 8.69
N LYS A 60 -13.36 -6.30 7.84
CA LYS A 60 -13.37 -6.07 6.38
C LYS A 60 -14.28 -4.90 6.05
N MET A 61 -13.73 -3.84 5.47
CA MET A 61 -14.47 -2.63 5.08
C MET A 61 -13.99 -2.13 3.72
N ASP A 62 -14.89 -1.49 2.99
CA ASP A 62 -14.57 -0.80 1.75
C ASP A 62 -14.22 0.67 2.06
N LEU A 63 -12.94 0.91 2.35
CA LEU A 63 -12.43 2.26 2.65
C LEU A 63 -12.33 3.15 1.40
N SER A 64 -12.50 2.58 0.19
CA SER A 64 -12.36 3.34 -1.06
C SER A 64 -13.41 4.45 -1.17
N LYS A 65 -14.65 4.17 -0.75
CA LYS A 65 -15.77 5.12 -0.71
C LYS A 65 -15.52 6.33 0.19
N LEU A 66 -14.72 6.14 1.23
CA LEU A 66 -14.43 7.17 2.23
C LEU A 66 -13.32 8.11 1.79
N LEU A 67 -12.52 7.68 0.81
CA LEU A 67 -11.28 8.31 0.39
C LEU A 67 -11.37 8.88 -1.02
N GLU A 68 -12.54 8.80 -1.65
CA GLU A 68 -12.78 9.38 -2.96
C GLU A 68 -12.58 10.90 -2.92
N GLY A 69 -11.58 11.39 -3.65
CA GLY A 69 -11.24 12.81 -3.71
C GLY A 69 -10.50 13.36 -2.50
N VAL A 70 -10.18 12.53 -1.49
CA VAL A 70 -9.44 12.97 -0.30
C VAL A 70 -7.94 12.73 -0.51
N PRO A 71 -7.10 13.77 -0.42
CA PRO A 71 -5.65 13.58 -0.42
C PRO A 71 -5.24 12.73 0.80
N LEU A 72 -4.68 11.55 0.54
CA LEU A 72 -4.13 10.69 1.58
C LEU A 72 -2.70 11.11 1.92
N SER A 73 -2.28 10.86 3.16
CA SER A 73 -0.87 10.97 3.54
C SER A 73 -0.17 9.62 3.51
N LEU A 74 1.12 9.62 3.17
CA LEU A 74 1.96 8.42 3.19
C LEU A 74 1.88 7.63 4.50
N HIS A 75 1.80 8.32 5.65
CA HIS A 75 1.72 7.70 6.97
C HIS A 75 0.48 6.78 7.09
N VAL A 76 -0.67 7.20 6.55
CA VAL A 76 -1.90 6.41 6.62
C VAL A 76 -1.77 5.16 5.75
N VAL A 77 -1.29 5.32 4.51
CA VAL A 77 -1.15 4.20 3.57
C VAL A 77 -0.18 3.15 4.11
N ARG A 78 0.97 3.55 4.66
CA ARG A 78 1.95 2.61 5.25
C ARG A 78 1.39 1.73 6.37
N ARG A 79 0.48 2.25 7.18
CA ARG A 79 -0.15 1.47 8.27
C ARG A 79 -1.08 0.37 7.74
N ILE A 80 -1.74 0.64 6.62
CA ILE A 80 -2.80 -0.22 6.07
C ILE A 80 -2.23 -1.19 5.01
N MET A 81 -1.06 -0.87 4.48
CA MET A 81 -0.33 -1.62 3.45
C MET A 81 -0.05 -3.10 3.78
N LEU A 82 -0.25 -3.50 5.03
CA LEU A 82 -0.20 -4.90 5.47
C LEU A 82 -1.31 -5.76 4.85
N SER A 83 -2.36 -5.16 4.26
CA SER A 83 -3.42 -5.88 3.57
C SER A 83 -3.48 -5.50 2.10
N SER A 84 -3.25 -6.47 1.21
CA SER A 84 -3.36 -6.32 -0.25
C SER A 84 -4.69 -5.71 -0.73
N SER A 85 -5.72 -5.76 0.11
CA SER A 85 -7.05 -5.19 -0.13
C SER A 85 -7.07 -3.67 -0.31
N TYR A 86 -6.00 -2.97 0.04
CA TYR A 86 -5.97 -1.50 0.09
C TYR A 86 -4.89 -0.87 -0.78
N VAL A 87 -4.26 -1.64 -1.68
CA VAL A 87 -3.25 -1.12 -2.62
C VAL A 87 -3.78 0.05 -3.46
N ASP A 88 -5.04 -0.05 -3.85
CA ASP A 88 -5.76 0.93 -4.66
C ASP A 88 -5.89 2.31 -4.00
N LEU A 89 -5.78 2.40 -2.67
CA LEU A 89 -5.84 3.67 -1.95
C LEU A 89 -4.62 4.55 -2.24
N ALA A 90 -3.49 3.95 -2.66
CA ALA A 90 -2.31 4.70 -3.05
C ALA A 90 -2.56 5.65 -4.24
N ARG A 91 -3.67 5.48 -4.99
CA ARG A 91 -4.09 6.39 -6.06
C ARG A 91 -4.30 7.85 -5.59
N TRP A 92 -4.56 8.06 -4.30
CA TRP A 92 -4.80 9.40 -3.77
C TRP A 92 -3.54 10.05 -3.17
N LEU A 93 -2.40 9.35 -3.19
CA LEU A 93 -1.11 9.91 -2.82
C LEU A 93 -0.58 10.78 -3.96
N CYS A 94 0.10 11.87 -3.59
CA CYS A 94 0.91 12.65 -4.52
C CYS A 94 2.09 11.83 -5.06
N GLU A 95 2.68 12.26 -6.18
CA GLU A 95 3.79 11.55 -6.82
C GLU A 95 4.94 11.29 -5.84
N SER A 96 5.34 12.29 -5.04
CA SER A 96 6.45 12.15 -4.09
C SER A 96 6.21 11.05 -3.06
N ASP A 97 4.98 10.96 -2.53
CA ASP A 97 4.60 9.95 -1.55
C ASP A 97 4.54 8.56 -2.20
N ARG A 98 4.04 8.46 -3.43
CA ARG A 98 4.04 7.19 -4.19
C ARG A 98 5.45 6.71 -4.50
N VAL A 99 6.38 7.62 -4.80
CA VAL A 99 7.79 7.28 -5.00
C VAL A 99 8.38 6.75 -3.71
N GLU A 100 8.21 7.44 -2.58
CA GLU A 100 8.72 6.95 -1.28
C GLU A 100 8.14 5.56 -0.94
N LEU A 101 6.85 5.38 -1.23
CA LEU A 101 6.18 4.10 -1.06
C LEU A 101 6.81 3.01 -1.93
N LEU A 102 7.03 3.28 -3.21
CA LEU A 102 7.67 2.37 -4.16
C LEU A 102 9.10 1.98 -3.72
N LEU A 103 9.89 2.95 -3.26
CA LEU A 103 11.24 2.68 -2.75
C LEU A 103 11.18 1.71 -1.56
N SER A 104 10.19 1.88 -0.67
CA SER A 104 10.01 0.98 0.47
C SER A 104 9.55 -0.43 0.05
N THR A 105 8.72 -0.55 -0.99
CA THR A 105 8.25 -1.85 -1.49
C THR A 105 9.37 -2.61 -2.17
N LEU A 106 10.24 -1.92 -2.91
CA LEU A 106 11.42 -2.52 -3.53
C LEU A 106 12.40 -3.06 -2.49
N LYS A 107 12.61 -2.31 -1.39
CA LYS A 107 13.47 -2.75 -0.28
C LYS A 107 12.92 -3.95 0.48
N ASN A 108 11.60 -4.01 0.68
CA ASN A 108 10.93 -5.07 1.44
C ASN A 108 10.44 -6.24 0.56
N GLU A 109 10.86 -6.28 -0.71
CA GLU A 109 10.47 -7.28 -1.69
C GLU A 109 8.94 -7.44 -1.89
N ASN A 110 8.18 -6.36 -1.76
CA ASN A 110 6.73 -6.39 -1.89
C ASN A 110 6.28 -6.18 -3.34
N GLU A 111 6.30 -7.27 -4.10
CA GLU A 111 5.96 -7.33 -5.53
C GLU A 111 4.57 -6.79 -5.86
N ILE A 112 3.54 -7.11 -5.06
CA ILE A 112 2.15 -6.71 -5.32
C ILE A 112 2.02 -5.19 -5.37
N TYR A 113 2.60 -4.50 -4.38
CA TYR A 113 2.53 -3.05 -4.30
C TYR A 113 3.49 -2.38 -5.27
N ALA A 114 4.69 -2.94 -5.47
CA ALA A 114 5.63 -2.44 -6.47
C ALA A 114 4.99 -2.47 -7.86
N TRP A 115 4.35 -3.58 -8.22
CA TRP A 115 3.64 -3.74 -9.50
C TRP A 115 2.56 -2.70 -9.67
N TRP A 116 1.66 -2.58 -8.68
CA TRP A 116 0.56 -1.63 -8.76
C TRP A 116 1.07 -0.20 -8.91
N LEU A 117 2.08 0.20 -8.12
CA LEU A 117 2.63 1.56 -8.17
C LEU A 117 3.28 1.87 -9.53
N LEU A 118 4.00 0.91 -10.11
CA LEU A 118 4.64 1.05 -11.42
C LEU A 118 3.63 1.05 -12.57
N THR A 119 2.50 0.36 -12.43
CA THR A 119 1.47 0.28 -13.48
C THR A 119 0.45 1.41 -13.42
N HIS A 120 0.18 1.96 -12.23
CA HIS A 120 -0.90 2.92 -11.98
C HIS A 120 -0.40 4.33 -11.62
N THR A 121 0.89 4.60 -11.81
CA THR A 121 1.48 5.93 -11.56
C THR A 121 2.26 6.41 -12.78
N ARG A 122 1.97 7.63 -13.21
CA ARG A 122 2.83 8.39 -14.12
C ARG A 122 3.80 9.20 -13.28
N PHE A 123 5.10 8.97 -13.44
CA PHE A 123 6.14 9.72 -12.74
C PHE A 123 6.62 10.86 -13.63
N GLU A 124 6.07 12.05 -13.41
CA GLU A 124 6.36 13.22 -14.24
C GLU A 124 7.65 13.91 -13.82
N GLN A 125 8.02 13.84 -12.53
CA GLN A 125 9.20 14.51 -12.02
C GLN A 125 10.47 13.72 -12.33
N GLU A 126 11.48 14.40 -12.90
CA GLU A 126 12.78 13.80 -13.18
C GLU A 126 13.47 13.28 -11.91
N THR A 127 13.31 13.99 -10.80
CA THR A 127 13.85 13.57 -9.48
C THR A 127 13.24 12.26 -9.00
N SER A 128 11.94 12.03 -9.23
CA SER A 128 11.26 10.77 -8.96
C SER A 128 11.85 9.65 -9.81
N GLN A 129 11.99 9.89 -11.12
CA GLN A 129 12.54 8.89 -12.04
C GLN A 129 13.98 8.51 -11.68
N ILE A 130 14.84 9.47 -11.31
CA ILE A 130 16.21 9.19 -10.86
C ILE A 130 16.20 8.30 -9.62
N LYS A 131 15.40 8.65 -8.60
CA LYS A 131 15.27 7.84 -7.37
C LYS A 131 14.84 6.40 -7.66
N ILE A 132 13.83 6.23 -8.52
CA ILE A 132 13.33 4.91 -8.90
C ILE A 132 14.43 4.10 -9.62
N ARG A 133 15.15 4.72 -10.57
CA ARG A 133 16.25 4.04 -11.29
C ARG A 133 17.34 3.57 -10.34
N THR A 134 17.79 4.43 -9.43
CA THR A 134 18.82 4.08 -8.44
C THR A 134 18.35 2.93 -7.55
N ALA A 135 17.12 3.00 -7.05
CA ALA A 135 16.60 1.95 -6.19
C ALA A 135 16.48 0.60 -6.90
N ILE A 136 16.02 0.58 -8.16
CA ILE A 136 15.96 -0.64 -8.97
C ILE A 136 17.34 -1.30 -9.09
N GLN A 137 18.40 -0.51 -9.26
CA GLN A 137 19.77 -1.01 -9.33
C GLN A 137 20.25 -1.57 -8.00
N GLU A 138 19.86 -0.94 -6.89
CA GLU A 138 20.22 -1.36 -5.54
C GLU A 138 19.35 -2.52 -5.02
N THR A 139 18.29 -2.91 -5.73
CA THR A 139 17.44 -4.04 -5.31
C THR A 139 18.15 -5.38 -5.35
N THR A 140 17.62 -6.32 -4.56
CA THR A 140 18.08 -7.70 -4.49
C THR A 140 17.91 -8.42 -5.83
N SER A 141 18.71 -9.46 -6.06
CA SER A 141 18.65 -10.27 -7.28
C SER A 141 17.24 -10.85 -7.56
N PRO A 142 16.50 -11.40 -6.56
CA PRO A 142 15.13 -11.88 -6.78
C PRO A 142 14.18 -10.76 -7.24
N MET A 143 14.18 -9.62 -6.55
CA MET A 143 13.32 -8.48 -6.90
C MET A 143 13.68 -7.91 -8.27
N ARG A 144 14.96 -7.80 -8.60
CA ARG A 144 15.41 -7.38 -9.94
C ARG A 144 14.93 -8.33 -11.03
N LYS A 145 15.05 -9.64 -10.81
CA LYS A 145 14.56 -10.66 -11.75
C LYS A 145 13.05 -10.56 -11.94
N TRP A 146 12.31 -10.38 -10.85
CA TRP A 146 10.86 -10.16 -10.90
C TRP A 146 10.50 -8.90 -11.70
N LEU A 147 11.19 -7.78 -11.48
CA LEU A 147 10.99 -6.54 -12.23
C LEU A 147 11.20 -6.76 -13.74
N MET A 148 12.27 -7.46 -14.12
CA MET A 148 12.58 -7.74 -15.53
C MET A 148 11.57 -8.69 -16.19
N ALA A 149 10.97 -9.60 -15.43
CA ALA A 149 9.92 -10.49 -15.93
C ALA A 149 8.56 -9.79 -16.05
N THR A 150 8.33 -8.75 -15.25
CA THR A 150 7.00 -8.13 -15.08
C THR A 150 6.83 -6.83 -15.85
N ILE A 151 7.90 -6.05 -16.03
CA ILE A 151 7.86 -4.73 -16.66
C ILE A 151 8.51 -4.83 -18.04
N ASP A 152 7.68 -4.79 -19.08
CA ASP A 152 8.17 -4.79 -20.46
C ASP A 152 8.79 -3.43 -20.86
N ASP A 153 9.43 -3.39 -22.03
CA ASP A 153 10.09 -2.16 -22.49
C ASP A 153 9.11 -1.01 -22.74
N ALA A 154 7.84 -1.30 -23.04
CA ALA A 154 6.82 -0.27 -23.23
C ALA A 154 6.49 0.40 -21.89
N GLU A 155 6.37 -0.38 -20.82
CA GLU A 155 6.16 0.10 -19.46
C GLU A 155 7.41 0.84 -18.93
N VAL A 156 8.61 0.34 -19.22
CA VAL A 156 9.88 1.05 -18.93
C VAL A 156 9.91 2.41 -19.63
N ASN A 157 9.51 2.48 -20.90
CA ASN A 157 9.43 3.72 -21.65
C ASN A 157 8.36 4.67 -21.08
N ARG A 158 7.19 4.14 -20.71
CA ARG A 158 6.09 4.91 -20.10
C ARG A 158 6.50 5.52 -18.77
N LEU A 159 7.29 4.79 -17.99
CA LEU A 159 7.85 5.24 -16.72
C LEU A 159 8.99 6.26 -16.88
N GLY A 160 9.34 6.61 -18.13
CA GLY A 160 10.48 7.46 -18.44
C GLY A 160 11.83 6.78 -18.18
N LEU A 161 11.87 5.47 -17.93
CA LEU A 161 13.07 4.73 -17.54
C LEU A 161 13.91 4.24 -18.73
N SER A 162 13.53 4.63 -19.95
CA SER A 162 14.03 4.14 -21.27
C SER A 162 15.54 4.20 -21.49
N GLY A 163 16.28 5.03 -20.74
CA GLY A 163 17.69 5.29 -21.01
C GLY A 163 18.68 4.14 -20.76
N LYS A 164 18.30 2.98 -20.18
CA LYS A 164 19.28 2.04 -19.61
C LYS A 164 18.87 0.55 -19.60
N ARG A 165 18.49 -0.03 -20.74
CA ARG A 165 18.52 -1.51 -20.91
C ARG A 165 19.89 -2.11 -20.52
N THR A 166 20.95 -1.31 -20.58
CA THR A 166 22.31 -1.61 -20.15
C THR A 166 22.52 -1.73 -18.62
N MET A 167 21.65 -1.20 -17.77
CA MET A 167 21.84 -1.29 -16.30
C MET A 167 21.01 -2.37 -15.61
N LEU A 168 19.98 -2.90 -16.27
CA LEU A 168 19.26 -4.11 -15.83
C LEU A 168 19.93 -5.39 -16.35
N ASN A 169 20.63 -5.30 -17.50
CA ASN A 169 21.40 -6.40 -18.09
C ASN A 169 22.81 -6.58 -17.50
N GLY A 170 23.15 -5.85 -16.43
CA GLY A 170 24.45 -5.93 -15.76
C GLY A 170 24.60 -7.22 -14.95
N ASP A 171 24.76 -8.35 -15.64
CA ASP A 171 25.65 -9.49 -15.35
C ASP A 171 25.35 -10.68 -16.28
N VAL A 172 25.36 -10.44 -17.59
CA VAL A 172 25.72 -11.48 -18.57
C VAL A 172 26.74 -10.88 -19.53
N ALA A 173 27.92 -10.55 -18.99
CA ALA A 173 29.09 -10.25 -19.81
C ALA A 173 29.68 -11.58 -20.33
N SER A 174 29.34 -11.89 -21.58
CA SER A 174 30.31 -12.35 -22.59
C SER A 174 31.28 -13.48 -22.20
N GLU A 175 30.78 -14.71 -22.02
CA GLU A 175 31.62 -15.88 -22.26
C GLU A 175 31.60 -16.17 -23.77
N GLN A 176 32.49 -15.48 -24.49
CA GLN A 176 32.81 -15.84 -25.87
C GLN A 176 33.39 -17.26 -25.85
N LEU A 177 32.61 -18.22 -26.32
CA LEU A 177 33.12 -19.54 -26.72
C LEU A 177 34.23 -19.34 -27.75
N LEU A 178 35.48 -19.47 -27.31
CA LEU A 178 36.58 -19.81 -28.21
C LEU A 178 36.31 -21.21 -28.78
N PRO A 179 36.40 -21.41 -30.11
CA PRO A 179 36.32 -22.76 -30.65
C PRO A 179 37.57 -23.56 -30.24
N PRO A 180 37.44 -24.89 -30.04
CA PRO A 180 38.58 -25.72 -29.67
C PRO A 180 39.58 -25.79 -30.83
N SER A 181 40.83 -25.42 -30.54
CA SER A 181 41.97 -25.65 -31.44
C SER A 181 42.20 -27.16 -31.60
N LYS A 182 42.43 -27.57 -32.85
CA LYS A 182 42.88 -28.93 -33.22
C LYS A 182 44.25 -29.26 -32.65
#